data_AF-A0A4Z0YJS0-F1
#
_entry.id   AF-A0A4Z0YJS0-F1
#
_cell.length_a   1.000
_cell.length_b   1.000
_cell.length_c   1.000
_cell.angle_alpha   90.00
_cell.angle_beta   90.00
_cell.angle_gamma   90.00
#
_symmetry.space_group_name_H-M   'P 1'
#
loop_
_entity.id
_entity.type
_entity.pdbx_description
1 polymer ?
#
loop_
_entity_poly.entity_id
_entity_poly.type
_entity_poly.pdbx_seq_one_letter_code
_entity_poly.pdbx_strand_id
1 'polypeptide(L)'
;MPQAVADRQSGGDDMSLRDIMSSIKRDPDGNGLTALGYDGVLRTFDAERNVVDAVGLNPTQIRKYYEVLPLPPKFHTADGRKISRWDMFHPAAENVPKIFTEEEKAAMLARNEERARRGVPESKLE
;
A
#
# COMPACT_ATOMS: atom_id res chain seq x y z
N MET A 1 -0.50 -23.24 -24.63
CA MET A 1 -0.37 -23.47 -23.18
C MET A 1 0.33 -22.26 -22.58
N PRO A 2 -0.34 -21.37 -21.83
CA PRO A 2 0.35 -20.21 -21.27
C PRO A 2 1.13 -20.63 -20.02
N GLN A 3 2.43 -20.36 -20.03
CA GLN A 3 3.35 -20.58 -18.93
C GLN A 3 3.08 -19.55 -17.84
N ALA A 4 2.32 -19.93 -16.80
CA ALA A 4 2.30 -19.21 -15.54
C ALA A 4 3.57 -19.61 -14.78
N VAL A 5 4.69 -18.97 -15.14
CA VAL A 5 5.93 -19.10 -14.37
C VAL A 5 5.67 -18.52 -12.99
N ALA A 6 5.68 -19.42 -12.01
CA ALA A 6 5.57 -19.11 -10.61
C ALA A 6 6.79 -18.30 -10.17
N ASP A 7 6.69 -16.98 -10.24
CA ASP A 7 7.52 -16.07 -9.44
C ASP A 7 7.02 -16.16 -7.99
N ARG A 8 7.35 -17.28 -7.34
CA ARG A 8 7.00 -17.50 -5.94
C ARG A 8 7.90 -16.58 -5.12
N GLN A 9 7.32 -15.54 -4.53
CA GLN A 9 8.05 -14.64 -3.63
C GLN A 9 8.69 -15.45 -2.50
N SER A 10 10.00 -15.67 -2.58
CA SER A 10 10.75 -16.52 -1.65
C SER A 10 11.13 -15.82 -0.33
N GLY A 11 10.41 -14.79 0.09
CA GLY A 11 10.88 -13.90 1.17
C GLY A 11 9.83 -13.30 2.10
N GLY A 12 8.59 -13.80 2.14
CA GLY A 12 7.51 -13.15 2.91
C GLY A 12 6.96 -13.93 4.10
N ASP A 13 7.29 -15.23 4.23
CA ASP A 13 6.59 -16.09 5.19
C ASP A 13 7.02 -15.88 6.64
N ASP A 14 8.26 -15.46 6.88
CA ASP A 14 8.82 -15.28 8.24
C ASP A 14 9.06 -13.81 8.63
N MET A 15 9.05 -12.88 7.66
CA MET A 15 9.28 -11.46 7.95
C MET A 15 8.07 -10.81 8.62
N SER A 16 8.30 -10.08 9.70
CA SER A 16 7.30 -9.23 10.33
C SER A 16 6.84 -8.14 9.36
N LEU A 17 5.60 -7.65 9.52
CA LEU A 17 5.13 -6.45 8.82
C LEU A 17 6.11 -5.27 8.97
N ARG A 18 6.70 -5.10 10.16
CA ARG A 18 7.73 -4.07 10.41
C ARG A 18 8.97 -4.23 9.52
N ASP A 19 9.50 -5.44 9.42
CA ASP A 19 10.66 -5.73 8.57
C ASP A 19 10.33 -5.46 7.10
N ILE A 20 9.14 -5.85 6.65
CA ILE A 20 8.67 -5.58 5.29
C ILE A 20 8.58 -4.07 5.04
N MET A 21 7.97 -3.30 5.95
CA MET A 21 7.86 -1.84 5.84
C MET A 21 9.23 -1.13 5.92
N SER A 22 10.23 -1.77 6.51
CA SER A 22 11.61 -1.29 6.58
C SER A 22 12.42 -1.69 5.34
N SER A 23 12.09 -2.81 4.71
CA SER A 23 12.76 -3.34 3.53
C SER A 23 12.20 -2.79 2.22
N ILE A 24 10.93 -2.35 2.20
CA ILE A 24 10.30 -1.81 0.98
C ILE A 24 10.97 -0.49 0.58
N LYS A 25 11.34 -0.36 -0.69
CA LYS A 25 11.96 0.87 -1.18
C LYS A 25 10.93 1.99 -1.22
N ARG A 26 11.34 3.15 -0.70
CA ARG A 26 10.55 4.38 -0.76
C ARG A 26 11.10 5.31 -1.83
N ASP A 27 10.23 6.20 -2.27
CA ASP A 27 10.61 7.32 -3.12
C ASP A 27 11.76 8.10 -2.47
N PRO A 28 12.90 8.26 -3.16
CA PRO A 28 14.08 8.93 -2.61
C PRO A 28 13.83 10.42 -2.33
N ASP A 29 12.90 11.04 -3.05
CA ASP A 29 12.46 12.42 -2.86
C ASP A 29 11.47 12.58 -1.69
N GLY A 30 11.03 11.48 -1.08
CA GLY A 30 10.10 11.48 0.06
C GLY A 30 8.67 11.94 -0.29
N ASN A 31 8.36 12.12 -1.57
CA ASN A 31 7.06 12.54 -2.09
C ASN A 31 6.15 11.36 -2.44
N GLY A 32 6.68 10.15 -2.35
CA GLY A 32 5.95 8.91 -2.54
C GLY A 32 4.96 8.58 -1.42
N LEU A 33 4.13 7.58 -1.67
CA LEU A 33 3.21 7.02 -0.68
C LEU A 33 3.29 5.51 -0.67
N THR A 34 2.93 4.89 0.45
CA THR A 34 2.76 3.44 0.53
C THR A 34 1.28 3.13 0.74
N ALA A 35 0.71 2.26 -0.09
CA ALA A 35 -0.68 1.84 0.00
C ALA A 35 -0.80 0.32 -0.15
N LEU A 36 -1.71 -0.26 0.64
CA LEU A 36 -2.08 -1.67 0.54
C LEU A 36 -3.26 -1.82 -0.44
N GLY A 37 -3.03 -2.52 -1.55
CA GLY A 37 -4.10 -2.85 -2.49
C GLY A 37 -5.02 -3.94 -1.95
N TYR A 38 -6.28 -3.98 -2.39
CA TYR A 38 -7.25 -5.01 -2.02
C TYR A 38 -6.82 -6.43 -2.41
N ASP A 39 -5.87 -6.55 -3.33
CA ASP A 39 -5.20 -7.78 -3.70
C ASP A 39 -4.19 -8.30 -2.64
N GLY A 40 -3.97 -7.54 -1.56
CA GLY A 40 -3.08 -7.90 -0.46
C GLY A 40 -1.61 -7.55 -0.71
N VAL A 41 -1.31 -6.78 -1.75
CA VAL A 41 0.05 -6.33 -2.07
C VAL A 41 0.26 -4.90 -1.54
N LEU A 42 1.28 -4.75 -0.72
CA LEU A 42 1.77 -3.45 -0.27
C LEU A 42 2.64 -2.86 -1.37
N ARG A 43 2.22 -1.71 -1.90
CA ARG A 43 2.93 -1.01 -2.97
C ARG A 43 3.40 0.35 -2.48
N THR A 44 4.61 0.70 -2.87
CA THR A 44 5.13 2.04 -2.71
C THR A 44 5.16 2.72 -4.07
N PHE A 45 4.63 3.94 -4.09
CA PHE A 45 4.47 4.75 -5.27
C PHE A 45 5.35 5.99 -5.17
N ASP A 46 5.85 6.49 -6.30
CA ASP A 46 6.54 7.79 -6.36
C ASP A 46 5.53 8.95 -6.52
N ALA A 47 6.05 10.17 -6.69
CA ALA A 47 5.26 11.39 -6.88
C ALA A 47 4.29 11.32 -8.08
N GLU A 48 4.67 10.61 -9.14
CA GLU A 48 3.92 10.40 -10.38
C GLU A 48 2.99 9.18 -10.32
N ARG A 49 2.91 8.49 -9.17
CA ARG A 49 2.13 7.25 -8.96
C ARG A 49 2.63 6.04 -9.74
N ASN A 50 3.91 5.99 -10.15
CA ASN A 50 4.50 4.74 -10.60
C ASN A 50 4.85 3.87 -9.40
N VAL A 51 4.73 2.55 -9.56
CA VAL A 51 5.09 1.60 -8.50
C VAL A 51 6.61 1.51 -8.42
N VAL A 52 7.19 2.04 -7.34
CA VAL A 52 8.62 1.99 -7.03
C VAL A 52 9.00 0.60 -6.53
N ASP A 53 8.18 0.05 -5.64
CA ASP A 53 8.41 -1.27 -5.06
C ASP A 53 7.09 -1.90 -4.60
N ALA A 54 7.06 -3.22 -4.59
CA ALA A 54 5.87 -3.97 -4.24
C ALA A 54 6.21 -5.28 -3.53
N VAL A 55 5.47 -5.57 -2.46
CA VAL A 55 5.60 -6.78 -1.64
C VAL A 55 4.22 -7.37 -1.34
N GLY A 56 4.01 -8.64 -1.68
CA GLY A 56 2.80 -9.36 -1.35
C GLY A 56 2.77 -9.70 0.13
N LEU A 57 1.76 -9.20 0.84
CA LEU A 57 1.54 -9.53 2.24
C LEU A 57 0.70 -10.80 2.36
N ASN A 58 0.99 -11.60 3.38
CA ASN A 58 0.14 -12.70 3.78
C ASN A 58 -1.07 -12.20 4.61
N PRO A 59 -2.15 -12.98 4.74
CA PRO A 59 -3.34 -12.58 5.48
C PRO A 59 -3.07 -12.18 6.95
N THR A 60 -2.06 -12.77 7.59
CA THR A 60 -1.65 -12.46 8.96
C THR A 60 -1.00 -11.07 9.06
N GLN A 61 -0.14 -10.72 8.10
CA GLN A 61 0.49 -9.41 7.98
C GLN A 61 -0.55 -8.33 7.66
N ILE A 62 -1.51 -8.63 6.77
CA ILE A 62 -2.61 -7.71 6.45
C ILE A 62 -3.47 -7.42 7.69
N ARG A 63 -3.81 -8.44 8.48
CA ARG A 63 -4.50 -8.26 9.77
C ARG A 63 -3.69 -7.38 10.71
N LYS A 64 -2.36 -7.56 10.76
CA LYS A 64 -1.47 -6.75 11.58
C LYS A 64 -1.36 -5.30 11.10
N TYR A 65 -1.49 -5.06 9.79
CA TYR A 65 -1.56 -3.72 9.22
C TYR A 65 -2.81 -2.98 9.70
N TYR A 66 -3.93 -3.69 9.84
CA TYR A 66 -5.18 -3.21 10.44
C TYR A 66 -5.31 -3.65 11.91
N GLU A 67 -4.23 -3.75 12.69
CA GLU A 67 -4.37 -4.15 14.11
C GLU A 67 -5.10 -3.07 14.92
N VAL A 68 -4.96 -1.80 14.52
CA VAL A 68 -5.55 -0.62 15.20
C VAL A 68 -6.82 -0.08 14.55
N LEU A 69 -7.20 -0.62 13.38
CA LEU A 69 -8.36 -0.21 12.58
C LEU A 69 -9.20 -1.45 12.21
N PRO A 70 -10.52 -1.37 12.03
CA PRO A 70 -11.32 -2.50 11.60
C PRO A 70 -10.85 -2.98 10.23
N LEU A 71 -10.46 -4.25 10.15
CA LEU A 71 -10.06 -4.88 8.89
C LEU A 71 -11.28 -4.90 7.95
N PRO A 72 -11.20 -4.26 6.76
CA PRO A 72 -12.30 -4.31 5.82
C PRO A 72 -12.53 -5.75 5.33
N PRO A 73 -13.79 -6.17 5.12
CA PRO A 73 -14.11 -7.55 4.76
C PRO A 73 -13.45 -8.00 3.45
N LYS A 74 -13.16 -7.06 2.54
CA LYS A 74 -12.42 -7.32 1.30
C LYS A 74 -11.03 -7.90 1.53
N PHE A 75 -10.39 -7.59 2.67
CA PHE A 75 -9.06 -8.09 3.01
C PHE A 75 -9.07 -9.45 3.72
N HIS A 76 -10.24 -9.98 4.11
CA HIS A 76 -10.31 -11.28 4.80
C HIS A 76 -9.80 -12.44 3.94
N THR A 77 -9.99 -12.33 2.62
CA THR A 77 -9.58 -13.32 1.62
C THR A 77 -8.38 -12.86 0.78
N ALA A 78 -7.82 -11.69 1.08
CA ALA A 78 -6.69 -11.14 0.35
C ALA A 78 -5.40 -11.88 0.72
N ASP A 79 -4.60 -12.27 -0.28
CA ASP A 79 -3.29 -12.89 -0.10
C ASP A 79 -2.37 -12.41 -1.23
N GLY A 80 -1.57 -11.39 -0.94
CA GLY A 80 -0.69 -10.75 -1.92
C GLY A 80 0.42 -11.67 -2.42
N ARG A 81 0.74 -12.75 -1.71
CA ARG A 81 1.74 -13.74 -2.14
C ARG A 81 1.30 -14.57 -3.34
N LYS A 82 0.00 -14.58 -3.63
CA LYS A 82 -0.57 -15.26 -4.80
C LYS A 82 -0.55 -14.40 -6.06
N ILE A 83 -0.15 -13.14 -5.92
CA ILE A 83 -0.09 -12.18 -7.02
C ILE A 83 1.26 -12.32 -7.71
N SER A 84 1.25 -12.43 -9.03
CA SER A 84 2.49 -12.52 -9.82
C SER A 84 3.26 -11.20 -9.74
N ARG A 85 4.60 -11.27 -9.81
CA ARG A 85 5.46 -10.06 -9.85
C ARG A 85 4.96 -9.03 -10.85
N TRP A 86 4.51 -9.44 -12.04
CA TRP A 86 3.96 -8.52 -13.04
C TRP A 86 2.74 -7.74 -12.54
N ASP A 87 1.73 -8.42 -11.99
CA ASP A 87 0.51 -7.82 -11.43
C ASP A 87 0.78 -6.98 -10.17
N MET A 88 1.88 -7.25 -9.46
CA MET A 88 2.33 -6.39 -8.36
C MET A 88 2.75 -5.00 -8.86
N PHE A 89 3.40 -4.90 -10.01
CA PHE A 89 3.79 -3.62 -10.62
C PHE A 89 2.74 -3.07 -11.60
N HIS A 90 1.71 -3.85 -11.93
CA HIS A 90 0.56 -3.45 -12.73
C HIS A 90 -0.76 -3.61 -11.93
N PRO A 91 -0.93 -2.84 -10.84
CA PRO A 91 -2.18 -2.87 -10.08
C PRO A 91 -3.38 -2.49 -10.95
N ALA A 92 -4.54 -3.04 -10.61
CA ALA A 92 -5.81 -2.52 -11.10
C ALA A 92 -5.96 -1.04 -10.71
N ALA A 93 -6.65 -0.25 -11.54
CA ALA A 93 -6.84 1.19 -11.30
C ALA A 93 -7.51 1.52 -9.95
N GLU A 94 -8.26 0.57 -9.37
CA GLU A 94 -8.84 0.69 -8.03
C GLU A 94 -7.81 0.63 -6.88
N ASN A 95 -6.66 -0.01 -7.12
CA ASN A 95 -5.56 -0.17 -6.16
C ASN A 95 -4.48 0.90 -6.33
N VAL A 96 -4.57 1.71 -7.39
CA VAL A 96 -3.70 2.87 -7.59
C VAL A 96 -4.35 4.07 -6.88
N PRO A 97 -3.68 4.65 -5.88
CA PRO A 97 -4.18 5.86 -5.25
C PRO A 97 -4.25 6.97 -6.30
N LYS A 98 -5.44 7.56 -6.45
CA LYS A 98 -5.69 8.59 -7.47
C LYS A 98 -4.60 9.67 -7.45
N ILE A 99 -4.16 10.08 -8.63
CA ILE A 99 -3.43 11.33 -8.79
C ILE A 99 -4.46 12.42 -8.51
N PHE A 100 -4.35 13.04 -7.34
CA PHE A 100 -5.06 14.28 -7.07
C PHE A 100 -4.47 15.34 -8.00
N THR A 101 -5.31 16.02 -8.77
CA THR A 101 -4.93 17.21 -9.54
C THR A 101 -4.32 18.26 -8.60
N GLU A 102 -3.53 19.20 -9.12
CA GLU A 102 -2.85 20.22 -8.31
C GLU A 102 -3.81 20.96 -7.36
N GLU A 103 -5.04 21.20 -7.80
CA GLU A 103 -6.10 21.83 -7.02
C GLU A 103 -6.54 20.96 -5.82
N GLU A 104 -6.72 19.66 -6.02
CA GLU A 104 -7.06 18.70 -4.98
C GLU A 104 -5.90 18.46 -3.99
N LYS A 105 -4.65 18.51 -4.49
CA LYS A 105 -3.42 18.48 -3.68
C LYS A 105 -3.33 19.71 -2.78
N ALA A 106 -3.60 20.90 -3.32
CA ALA A 106 -3.59 22.16 -2.57
C ALA A 106 -4.71 22.18 -1.52
N ALA A 107 -5.90 21.68 -1.85
CA ALA A 107 -7.01 21.56 -0.92
C ALA A 107 -6.71 20.55 0.21
N MET A 108 -6.11 19.40 -0.11
CA MET A 108 -5.68 18.43 0.91
C MET A 108 -4.57 18.98 1.80
N LEU A 109 -3.58 19.68 1.23
CA LEU A 109 -2.49 20.28 2.01
C LEU A 109 -3.03 21.38 2.93
N ALA A 110 -3.88 22.27 2.42
CA ALA A 110 -4.53 23.31 3.22
C ALA A 110 -5.38 22.70 4.34
N ARG A 111 -6.12 21.62 4.06
CA ARG A 111 -6.91 20.89 5.06
C ARG A 111 -6.02 20.16 6.09
N ASN A 112 -4.90 19.61 5.65
CA ASN A 112 -3.94 18.92 6.51
C ASN A 112 -3.19 19.90 7.41
N GLU A 113 -2.81 21.07 6.88
CA GLU A 113 -2.15 22.15 7.59
C GLU A 113 -3.10 22.84 8.58
N GLU A 114 -4.38 23.00 8.23
CA GLU A 114 -5.43 23.44 9.14
C GLU A 114 -5.65 22.42 10.28
N ARG A 115 -5.63 21.12 9.97
CA ARG A 115 -5.69 20.05 10.98
C ARG A 115 -4.47 20.01 11.89
N ALA A 116 -3.27 20.22 11.34
CA ALA A 116 -2.02 20.31 12.12
C ALA A 116 -2.03 21.52 13.07
N ARG A 117 -2.57 22.67 12.62
CA ARG A 117 -2.76 23.85 13.47
C ARG A 117 -3.80 23.66 14.57
N ARG A 118 -4.82 22.83 14.35
CA ARG A 118 -5.88 22.56 15.34
C ARG A 118 -5.55 21.40 16.30
N GLY A 119 -4.41 20.73 16.15
CA GLY A 119 -3.94 19.72 17.10
C GLY A 119 -4.89 18.53 17.27
N VAL A 120 -5.58 18.10 16.20
CA VAL A 120 -6.49 16.96 16.26
C VAL A 120 -5.72 15.67 15.96
N PRO A 121 -5.61 14.70 16.91
CA PRO A 121 -4.97 13.42 16.65
C PRO A 121 -5.76 12.65 15.59
N GLU A 122 -5.05 12.01 14.65
CA GLU A 122 -5.57 11.16 13.58
C GLU A 122 -6.57 10.13 14.12
N SER A 123 -7.81 10.55 14.22
CA SER A 123 -8.93 9.71 14.63
C SER A 123 -9.48 9.06 13.37
N LYS A 124 -9.08 7.81 13.20
CA LYS A 124 -10.00 6.71 12.91
C LYS A 124 -10.86 6.92 11.66
N LEU A 125 -10.41 6.35 10.53
CA LEU A 125 -11.35 5.91 9.52
C LEU A 125 -11.90 4.55 9.96
N GLU A 126 -13.00 4.67 10.71
CA GLU A 126 -13.96 3.65 11.19
C GLU A 126 -13.48 2.66 12.25
#